data_AF-A0A7X7U044-F1
#
_entry.id   AF-A0A7X7U044-F1
#
_cell.length_a   1.000
_cell.length_b   1.000
_cell.length_c   1.000
_cell.angle_alpha   90.00
_cell.angle_beta   90.00
_cell.angle_gamma   90.00
#
_symmetry.space_group_name_H-M   'P 1'
#
loop_
_entity.id
_entity.type
_entity.pdbx_description
1 polymer ?
#
loop_
_entity_poly.entity_id
_entity_poly.type
_entity_poly.pdbx_seq_one_letter_code
_entity_poly.pdbx_strand_id
1 'polypeptide(L)'
;MNFMGINEQLGSLALDTIISEKGLADMLGKHRVSVKRAVRRGELPPPVRLFGEPVWTAQALREHLAKRLEQARREVERTERRISSLAS
;
A
#
# COMPACT_ATOMS: atom_id res chain seq x y z
N MET A 1 -1.98 -10.86 13.11
CA MET A 1 -1.43 -10.29 11.86
C MET A 1 -0.03 -9.80 12.21
N ASN A 2 1.03 -10.50 11.83
CA ASN A 2 2.38 -10.19 12.28
C ASN A 2 3.05 -9.27 11.24
N PHE A 3 2.99 -7.95 11.46
CA PHE A 3 3.52 -6.95 10.52
C PHE A 3 5.05 -6.83 10.56
N MET A 4 5.70 -7.43 11.56
CA MET A 4 7.14 -7.26 11.78
C MET A 4 7.99 -7.84 10.62
N GLY A 5 7.65 -9.04 10.13
CA GLY A 5 8.34 -9.64 8.97
C GLY A 5 8.08 -8.94 7.63
N ILE A 6 6.92 -8.28 7.50
CA ILE A 6 6.54 -7.54 6.27
C ILE A 6 7.40 -6.29 6.12
N ASN A 7 7.66 -5.59 7.23
CA ASN A 7 8.42 -4.35 7.22
C ASN A 7 9.90 -4.58 6.90
N GLU A 8 10.51 -5.64 7.45
CA GLU A 8 11.89 -6.02 7.11
C GLU A 8 12.03 -6.46 5.65
N GLN A 9 11.05 -7.22 5.14
CA GLN A 9 11.05 -7.67 3.76
C GLN A 9 10.88 -6.50 2.78
N LEU A 10 9.91 -5.61 2.98
CA LEU A 10 9.75 -4.43 2.10
C LEU A 10 10.89 -3.42 2.24
N GLY A 11 11.49 -3.29 3.43
CA GLY A 11 12.59 -2.37 3.69
C GLY A 11 13.94 -2.80 3.08
N SER A 12 14.15 -4.10 2.88
CA SER A 12 15.39 -4.66 2.33
C SER A 12 15.42 -4.80 0.81
N LEU A 13 14.26 -4.74 0.14
CA LEU A 13 14.18 -4.81 -1.31
C LEU A 13 14.71 -3.53 -1.97
N ALA A 14 15.47 -3.70 -3.06
CA ALA A 14 15.80 -2.61 -3.95
C ALA A 14 14.52 -2.05 -4.58
N LEU A 15 14.46 -0.72 -4.77
CA LEU A 15 13.24 -0.02 -5.20
C LEU A 15 12.67 -0.50 -6.54
N ASP A 16 13.55 -0.93 -7.44
CA ASP A 16 13.27 -1.49 -8.76
C ASP A 16 12.89 -2.97 -8.74
N THR A 17 12.91 -3.62 -7.57
CA THR A 17 12.56 -5.05 -7.46
C THR A 17 11.13 -5.28 -7.92
N ILE A 18 10.98 -6.19 -8.88
CA ILE A 18 9.69 -6.63 -9.41
C ILE A 18 9.08 -7.65 -8.44
N ILE A 19 7.85 -7.36 -7.99
CA ILE A 19 7.08 -8.19 -7.08
C ILE A 19 5.82 -8.65 -7.82
N SER A 20 5.65 -9.96 -7.97
CA SER A 20 4.43 -10.54 -8.53
C SER A 20 3.29 -10.58 -7.51
N GLU A 21 2.05 -10.76 -7.98
CA GLU A 21 0.90 -10.97 -7.09
C GLU A 21 1.09 -12.13 -6.12
N LYS A 22 1.74 -13.21 -6.56
CA LYS A 22 2.07 -14.33 -5.67
C LYS A 22 3.08 -13.90 -4.62
N GLY A 23 4.19 -13.28 -5.04
CA GLY A 23 5.21 -12.79 -4.10
C GLY A 23 4.66 -11.80 -3.08
N LEU A 24 3.80 -10.87 -3.52
CA LEU A 24 3.14 -9.92 -2.63
C LEU A 24 2.18 -10.61 -1.64
N ALA A 25 1.43 -11.62 -2.12
CA ALA A 25 0.55 -12.40 -1.27
C ALA A 25 1.33 -13.15 -0.18
N ASP A 26 2.44 -13.79 -0.57
CA ASP A 26 3.33 -14.53 0.33
C ASP A 26 3.97 -13.60 1.36
N MET A 27 4.50 -12.45 0.93
CA MET A 27 5.04 -11.40 1.81
C MET A 27 4.01 -10.95 2.84
N LEU A 28 2.78 -10.67 2.41
CA LEU A 28 1.71 -10.20 3.30
C LEU A 28 1.10 -11.31 4.17
N GLY A 29 1.48 -12.58 3.96
CA GLY A 29 0.85 -13.72 4.60
C GLY A 29 -0.65 -13.82 4.27
N LYS A 30 -1.03 -13.53 3.01
CA LYS A 30 -2.41 -13.51 2.53
C LYS A 30 -2.59 -14.38 1.29
N HIS A 31 -3.84 -14.69 1.00
CA HIS A 31 -4.19 -15.34 -0.26
C HIS A 31 -4.18 -14.33 -1.43
N ARG A 32 -3.83 -14.79 -2.64
CA ARG A 32 -3.82 -13.99 -3.89
C ARG A 32 -5.11 -13.23 -4.16
N VAL A 33 -6.25 -13.85 -3.84
CA VAL A 33 -7.58 -13.21 -3.98
C VAL A 33 -7.70 -11.98 -3.08
N SER A 34 -7.09 -11.97 -1.90
CA SER A 34 -7.09 -10.81 -1.01
C SER A 34 -6.29 -9.65 -1.60
N VAL A 35 -5.17 -9.94 -2.27
CA VAL A 35 -4.39 -8.93 -3.01
C VAL A 35 -5.24 -8.30 -4.12
N LYS A 36 -5.89 -9.13 -4.95
CA LYS A 36 -6.80 -8.63 -6.01
C LYS A 36 -7.93 -7.76 -5.45
N ARG A 37 -8.51 -8.15 -4.32
CA ARG A 37 -9.56 -7.37 -3.64
C ARG A 37 -9.01 -6.05 -3.08
N ALA A 38 -7.81 -6.05 -2.52
CA ALA A 38 -7.15 -4.85 -2.03
C ALA A 38 -6.88 -3.85 -3.16
N VAL A 39 -6.43 -4.32 -4.33
CA VAL A 39 -6.31 -3.49 -5.55
C VAL A 39 -7.67 -2.90 -5.93
N ARG A 40 -8.73 -3.71 -5.98
CA ARG A 40 -10.10 -3.25 -6.31
C ARG A 40 -10.62 -2.18 -5.33
N ARG A 41 -10.23 -2.24 -4.06
CA ARG A 41 -10.59 -1.25 -3.03
C ARG A 41 -9.67 -0.02 -3.02
N GLY A 42 -8.65 0.02 -3.88
CA GLY A 42 -7.64 1.08 -3.88
C GLY A 42 -6.65 1.01 -2.71
N GLU A 43 -6.64 -0.09 -1.95
CA GLU A 43 -5.68 -0.29 -0.86
C GLU A 43 -4.26 -0.49 -1.38
N LEU A 44 -4.14 -1.17 -2.53
CA LEU A 44 -2.91 -1.35 -3.29
C LEU A 44 -3.01 -0.59 -4.62
N PRO A 45 -1.89 -0.14 -5.19
CA PRO A 45 -1.88 0.49 -6.51
C PRO A 45 -2.28 -0.53 -7.59
N PRO A 46 -2.80 -0.07 -8.74
CA PRO A 46 -3.07 -0.94 -9.87
C PRO A 46 -1.76 -1.59 -10.38
N PRO A 47 -1.75 -2.89 -10.70
CA PRO A 47 -0.57 -3.56 -11.24
C PRO A 47 -0.35 -3.25 -12.72
N VAL A 48 0.88 -3.46 -13.19
CA VAL A 48 1.20 -3.63 -14.60
C VAL A 48 1.28 -5.12 -14.95
N ARG A 49 1.15 -5.46 -16.23
CA ARG A 49 1.26 -6.85 -16.71
C ARG A 49 2.68 -7.13 -17.20
N LEU A 50 3.28 -8.20 -16.70
CA LEU A 50 4.56 -8.71 -17.17
C LEU A 50 4.46 -10.24 -17.29
N PHE A 51 4.76 -10.79 -18.47
CA PHE A 51 4.58 -12.22 -18.77
C PHE A 51 3.18 -12.77 -18.42
N GLY A 52 2.13 -11.95 -18.60
CA GLY A 52 0.76 -12.30 -18.26
C GLY A 52 0.40 -12.17 -16.77
N GLU A 53 1.39 -11.96 -15.90
CA GLU A 53 1.18 -11.80 -14.46
C GLU A 53 1.05 -10.33 -14.05
N PRO A 54 0.20 -10.01 -13.07
CA PRO A 54 0.18 -8.71 -12.43
C PRO A 54 1.40 -8.55 -11.51
N VAL A 55 2.14 -7.46 -11.74
CA VAL A 55 3.36 -7.14 -11.01
C VAL A 55 3.38 -5.67 -10.57
N TRP A 56 4.21 -5.39 -9.57
CA TRP A 56 4.54 -4.06 -9.07
C TRP A 56 6.06 -3.95 -8.90
N THR A 57 6.55 -2.71 -8.81
CA THR A 57 7.86 -2.47 -8.20
C THR A 57 7.70 -2.21 -6.71
N ALA A 58 8.73 -2.50 -5.92
CA ALA A 58 8.77 -2.12 -4.50
C ALA A 58 8.55 -0.60 -4.34
N GLN A 59 9.12 0.22 -5.24
CA GLN A 59 8.90 1.66 -5.30
C GLN A 59 7.43 2.04 -5.43
N ALA A 60 6.71 1.46 -6.40
CA ALA A 60 5.30 1.79 -6.63
C ALA A 60 4.43 1.51 -5.40
N LEU A 61 4.71 0.42 -4.69
CA LEU A 61 4.04 0.08 -3.44
C LEU A 61 4.34 1.10 -2.34
N ARG A 62 5.62 1.49 -2.17
CA ARG A 62 6.06 2.48 -1.17
C ARG A 62 5.48 3.86 -1.43
N GLU A 63 5.50 4.32 -2.68
CA GLU A 63 4.94 5.61 -3.08
C GLU A 63 3.43 5.69 -2.87
N HIS A 64 2.71 4.61 -3.20
CA HIS A 64 1.26 4.54 -2.96
C HIS A 64 0.96 4.68 -1.46
N LEU A 65 1.69 3.94 -0.62
CA LEU A 65 1.53 4.03 0.82
C LEU A 65 1.84 5.44 1.34
N ALA A 66 2.94 6.05 0.89
CA ALA A 66 3.32 7.41 1.28
C ALA A 66 2.24 8.43 0.92
N LYS A 67 1.68 8.36 -0.29
CA LYS A 67 0.57 9.24 -0.73
C LYS A 67 -0.67 9.07 0.15
N ARG A 68 -1.01 7.84 0.53
CA ARG A 68 -2.16 7.57 1.40
C ARG A 68 -1.96 8.08 2.83
N LEU A 69 -0.75 7.95 3.38
CA LEU A 69 -0.43 8.51 4.69
C LEU A 69 -0.53 10.04 4.70
N GLU A 70 -0.06 10.69 3.64
CA GLU A 70 -0.19 12.14 3.48
C GLU A 70 -1.66 12.59 3.35
N GLN A 71 -2.49 11.83 2.63
CA GLN A 71 -3.93 12.10 2.55
C GLN A 71 -4.60 11.98 3.93
N ALA A 72 -4.33 10.90 4.66
CA ALA A 72 -4.86 10.71 6.00
C ALA A 72 -4.44 11.85 6.95
N ARG A 73 -3.19 12.31 6.87
CA ARG A 73 -2.70 13.46 7.63
C ARG A 73 -3.51 14.73 7.33
N ARG A 74 -3.76 15.03 6.05
CA ARG A 74 -4.55 16.20 5.63
C ARG A 74 -6.00 16.12 6.07
N GLU A 75 -6.59 14.92 6.09
CA GLU A 75 -7.96 14.71 6.57
C GLU A 75 -8.10 14.99 8.07
N VAL A 76 -7.12 14.55 8.87
CA VAL A 76 -7.05 14.88 10.30
C VAL A 76 -6.95 16.39 10.50
N GLU A 77 -6.00 17.05 9.83
CA GLU A 77 -5.81 18.50 9.95
C GLU A 77 -7.07 19.29 9.56
N ARG A 78 -7.76 18.88 8.47
CA ARG A 78 -9.04 19.49 8.07
C ARG A 78 -10.13 19.29 9.12
N THR A 79 -10.15 18.12 9.76
CA THR A 79 -11.12 17.78 10.79
C THR A 79 -10.88 18.63 12.05
N GLU A 80 -9.62 18.75 12.48
CA GLU A 80 -9.22 19.60 13.61
C GLU A 80 -9.59 21.07 13.39
N ARG A 81 -9.32 21.62 12.19
CA ARG A 81 -9.71 22.99 11.82
C ARG A 81 -11.23 23.19 11.89
N ARG A 82 -12.02 22.22 11.41
CA ARG A 82 -13.50 22.29 11.50
C ARG A 82 -13.98 22.27 12.94
N ILE A 83 -13.44 21.37 13.77
CA ILE A 83 -13.79 21.28 15.19
C ILE A 83 -13.47 22.60 15.91
N SER A 84 -12.28 23.15 15.67
CA SER A 84 -11.87 24.45 16.22
C SER A 84 -12.80 25.59 15.78
N SER A 85 -13.23 25.62 14.51
CA SER A 85 -14.13 26.66 14.00
C SER A 85 -15.58 26.54 14.49
N LEU A 86 -16.00 25.36 14.97
CA LEU A 86 -17.34 25.13 15.53
C LEU A 86 -17.38 25.32 17.06
N ALA A 87 -16.22 25.30 17.72
CA ALA A 87 -16.06 25.52 19.15
C ALA A 87 -15.82 27.01 19.51
N SER A 88 -15.73 27.89 18.51
CA SER A 88 -15.65 29.35 18.64
C SER A 88 -16.98 29.98 18.28
#